data_AF-A0A3D3A9T3-F1
#
_entry.id   AF-A0A3D3A9T3-F1
#
_cell.length_a   1.000
_cell.length_b   1.000
_cell.length_c   1.000
_cell.angle_alpha   90.00
_cell.angle_beta   90.00
_cell.angle_gamma   90.00
#
_symmetry.space_group_name_H-M   'P 1'
#
loop_
_entity.id
_entity.type
_entity.pdbx_description
1 polymer ?
#
loop_
_entity_poly.entity_id
_entity_poly.type
_entity_poly.pdbx_seq_one_letter_code
_entity_poly.pdbx_strand_id
1 'polypeptide(L)'
;MSKINRILDVMAALRHPETGCPWDLQQDFASIAPYTLEEAYEVTDAIERGNMDDLKEELGDLLLQAGFDARTAEEAALFSF
;
A
#
# COMPACT_ATOMS: atom_id res chain seq x y z
N MET A 1 11.66 -7.12 -14.39
CA MET A 1 10.69 -7.07 -13.28
C MET A 1 9.63 -6.03 -13.60
N SER A 2 8.36 -6.31 -13.30
CA SER A 2 7.30 -5.31 -13.45
C SER A 2 7.45 -4.22 -12.37
N LYS A 3 6.86 -3.04 -12.59
CA LYS A 3 6.82 -1.99 -11.54
C LYS A 3 6.01 -2.44 -10.31
N ILE A 4 5.04 -3.35 -10.48
CA ILE A 4 4.23 -3.91 -9.40
C ILE A 4 5.10 -4.78 -8.48
N ASN A 5 5.96 -5.64 -9.06
CA ASN A 5 6.85 -6.48 -8.26
C ASN A 5 7.78 -5.63 -7.38
N ARG A 6 8.21 -4.45 -7.87
CA ARG A 6 9.05 -3.55 -7.08
C ARG A 6 8.34 -3.03 -5.82
N ILE A 7 7.04 -2.79 -5.87
CA ILE A 7 6.28 -2.37 -4.68
C ILE A 7 6.16 -3.53 -3.68
N LEU A 8 5.90 -4.75 -4.18
CA LEU A 8 5.89 -5.93 -3.32
C LEU A 8 7.25 -6.18 -2.65
N ASP A 9 8.36 -6.00 -3.39
CA ASP A 9 9.72 -6.10 -2.85
C ASP A 9 9.98 -5.03 -1.77
N VAL A 10 9.49 -3.80 -1.96
CA VAL A 10 9.59 -2.73 -0.96
C VAL A 10 8.77 -3.08 0.28
N MET A 11 7.54 -3.57 0.13
CA MET A 11 6.71 -4.00 1.27
C MET A 11 7.36 -5.16 2.04
N ALA A 12 7.96 -6.12 1.33
CA ALA A 12 8.69 -7.21 1.96
C ALA A 12 9.91 -6.70 2.76
N ALA A 13 10.61 -5.69 2.26
CA ALA A 13 11.72 -5.07 2.98
C ALA A 13 11.24 -4.27 4.21
N LEU A 14 10.17 -3.48 4.08
CA LEU A 14 9.59 -2.68 5.16
C LEU A 14 9.00 -3.56 6.27
N ARG A 15 8.42 -4.70 5.93
CA ARG A 15 7.85 -5.67 6.88
C ARG A 15 8.79 -6.85 7.18
N HIS A 16 10.09 -6.70 6.93
CA HIS A 16 11.06 -7.73 7.31
C HIS A 16 11.15 -7.85 8.85
N PRO A 17 11.04 -9.05 9.45
CA PRO A 17 10.97 -9.19 10.92
C PRO A 17 12.16 -8.63 11.71
N GLU A 18 13.35 -8.62 11.11
CA GLU A 18 14.58 -8.20 11.79
C GLU A 18 15.04 -6.78 11.43
N THR A 19 14.69 -6.31 10.22
CA THR A 19 15.26 -5.06 9.65
C THR A 19 14.19 -4.10 9.17
N GLY A 20 12.92 -4.50 9.24
CA GLY A 20 11.79 -3.71 8.81
C GLY A 20 11.49 -2.54 9.73
N CYS A 21 10.58 -1.69 9.28
CA CYS A 21 10.06 -0.60 10.06
C CYS A 21 9.17 -1.14 11.21
N PRO A 22 9.41 -0.74 12.46
CA PRO A 22 8.60 -1.21 13.59
C PRO A 22 7.11 -0.84 13.47
N TRP A 23 6.78 0.27 12.82
CA TRP A 23 5.38 0.67 12.61
C TRP A 23 4.72 -0.25 11.59
N ASP A 24 5.37 -0.48 10.45
CA ASP A 24 4.83 -1.35 9.38
C ASP A 24 4.56 -2.75 9.93
N LEU A 25 5.51 -3.35 10.66
CA LEU A 25 5.37 -4.67 11.27
C LEU A 25 4.19 -4.81 12.24
N GLN A 26 3.75 -3.72 12.87
CA GLN A 26 2.64 -3.72 13.82
C GLN A 26 1.27 -3.65 13.15
N GLN A 27 1.20 -3.30 11.86
CA GLN A 27 -0.06 -3.15 11.17
C GLN A 27 -0.61 -4.50 10.69
N ASP A 28 -1.92 -4.62 10.77
CA ASP A 28 -2.75 -5.66 10.19
C ASP A 28 -3.80 -5.07 9.22
N PHE A 29 -4.60 -5.95 8.59
CA PHE A 29 -5.66 -5.55 7.66
C PHE A 29 -6.64 -4.50 8.25
N ALA A 30 -6.96 -4.61 9.54
CA ALA A 30 -7.93 -3.73 10.18
C ALA A 30 -7.33 -2.34 10.42
N SER A 31 -6.06 -2.26 10.78
CA SER A 31 -5.33 -1.01 10.97
C SER A 31 -5.05 -0.28 9.65
N ILE A 32 -4.89 -1.00 8.54
CA ILE A 32 -4.62 -0.40 7.21
C ILE A 32 -5.90 0.03 6.49
N ALA A 33 -7.03 -0.64 6.72
CA ALA A 33 -8.29 -0.36 6.01
C ALA A 33 -8.74 1.12 6.01
N PRO A 34 -8.62 1.89 7.11
CA PRO A 34 -8.95 3.32 7.08
C PRO A 34 -8.09 4.12 6.11
N TYR A 35 -6.78 3.83 6.02
CA TYR A 35 -5.87 4.50 5.10
C TYR A 35 -6.19 4.12 3.66
N THR A 36 -6.43 2.84 3.36
CA THR A 36 -6.88 2.41 2.01
C THR A 36 -8.15 3.15 1.56
N LEU A 37 -9.06 3.42 2.49
CA LEU A 37 -10.27 4.20 2.20
C LEU A 37 -9.94 5.68 1.94
N GLU A 38 -9.09 6.28 2.76
CA GLU A 38 -8.62 7.67 2.63
C GLU A 38 -7.99 7.92 1.25
N GLU A 39 -7.00 7.11 0.86
CA GLU A 39 -6.31 7.23 -0.43
C GLU A 39 -7.30 7.11 -1.62
N ALA A 40 -8.31 6.24 -1.51
CA ALA A 40 -9.32 6.10 -2.55
C ALA A 40 -10.20 7.35 -2.69
N TYR A 41 -10.48 8.03 -1.57
CA TYR A 41 -11.16 9.32 -1.58
C TYR A 41 -10.26 10.42 -2.13
N GLU A 42 -8.98 10.44 -1.79
CA GLU A 42 -8.03 11.44 -2.29
C GLU A 42 -7.79 11.31 -3.80
N VAL A 43 -7.69 10.08 -4.32
CA VAL A 43 -7.70 9.82 -5.78
C VAL A 43 -8.95 10.41 -6.43
N THR A 44 -10.13 10.19 -5.82
CA THR A 44 -11.39 10.69 -6.37
C THR A 44 -11.43 12.23 -6.34
N ASP A 45 -11.02 12.85 -5.24
CA ASP A 45 -10.96 14.30 -5.08
C ASP A 45 -9.97 14.94 -6.06
N ALA A 46 -8.79 14.34 -6.28
CA ALA A 46 -7.82 14.80 -7.27
C ALA A 46 -8.38 14.76 -8.70
N ILE A 47 -9.18 13.73 -9.04
CA ILE A 47 -9.91 13.66 -10.31
C ILE A 47 -10.93 14.79 -10.41
N GLU A 48 -11.74 15.01 -9.37
CA GLU A 48 -12.78 16.05 -9.35
C GLU A 48 -12.21 17.46 -9.48
N ARG A 49 -11.05 17.71 -8.85
CA ARG A 49 -10.30 18.97 -8.97
C ARG A 49 -9.54 19.11 -10.29
N GLY A 50 -9.46 18.05 -11.11
CA GLY A 50 -8.66 18.04 -12.34
C GLY A 50 -7.16 18.20 -12.10
N ASN A 51 -6.68 17.83 -10.91
CA ASN A 51 -5.29 18.00 -10.50
C ASN A 51 -4.47 16.74 -10.82
N MET A 52 -3.74 16.77 -11.94
CA MET A 52 -3.04 15.57 -12.44
C MET A 52 -1.77 15.21 -11.65
N ASP A 53 -1.12 16.19 -11.03
CA ASP A 53 0.06 15.93 -10.22
C ASP A 53 -0.33 15.20 -8.93
N ASP A 54 -1.40 15.69 -8.29
CA ASP A 54 -2.02 15.12 -7.10
C ASP A 54 -2.55 13.71 -7.39
N LEU A 55 -3.30 13.54 -8.48
CA LEU A 55 -3.80 12.24 -8.89
C LEU A 55 -2.68 11.21 -9.04
N LYS A 56 -1.52 11.62 -9.53
CA LYS A 56 -0.38 10.72 -9.68
C LYS A 56 0.24 10.33 -8.32
N GLU A 57 0.22 11.24 -7.35
CA GLU A 57 0.65 11.01 -5.98
C GLU A 57 -0.28 10.01 -5.29
N GLU A 58 -1.58 10.30 -5.28
CA GLU A 58 -2.57 9.45 -4.58
C GLU A 58 -2.74 8.07 -5.22
N LEU A 59 -2.55 7.95 -6.54
CA LEU A 59 -2.50 6.63 -7.19
C LEU A 59 -1.28 5.81 -6.75
N GLY A 60 -0.19 6.48 -6.40
CA GLY A 60 1.00 5.85 -5.83
C GLY A 60 0.71 5.35 -4.42
N ASP A 61 0.08 6.17 -3.59
CA ASP A 61 -0.22 5.86 -2.20
C ASP A 61 -1.32 4.79 -2.08
N LEU A 62 -2.37 4.87 -2.89
CA LEU A 62 -3.36 3.78 -2.99
C LEU A 62 -2.72 2.45 -3.43
N LEU A 63 -1.75 2.49 -4.35
CA LEU A 63 -1.02 1.30 -4.78
C LEU A 63 -0.11 0.76 -3.67
N LEU A 64 0.44 1.64 -2.82
CA LEU A 64 1.21 1.28 -1.64
C LEU A 64 0.33 0.49 -0.66
N GLN A 65 -0.87 1.01 -0.33
CA GLN A 65 -1.79 0.35 0.59
C GLN A 65 -2.25 -1.02 0.06
N ALA A 66 -2.56 -1.12 -1.24
CA ALA A 66 -2.88 -2.40 -1.87
C ALA A 66 -1.70 -3.40 -1.80
N GLY A 67 -0.47 -2.92 -1.98
CA GLY A 67 0.75 -3.71 -1.80
C GLY A 67 0.94 -4.18 -0.35
N PHE A 68 0.59 -3.34 0.63
CA PHE A 68 0.65 -3.65 2.04
C PHE A 68 -0.29 -4.80 2.41
N ASP A 69 -1.55 -4.74 1.97
CA ASP A 69 -2.54 -5.80 2.18
C ASP A 69 -2.10 -7.11 1.49
N ALA A 70 -1.58 -7.02 0.26
CA ALA A 70 -1.06 -8.19 -0.45
C ALA A 70 0.11 -8.85 0.31
N ARG A 71 1.03 -8.05 0.86
CA ARG A 71 2.14 -8.56 1.65
C ARG A 71 1.67 -9.21 2.96
N THR A 72 0.71 -8.58 3.64
CA THR A 72 0.12 -9.11 4.88
C THR A 72 -0.61 -10.43 4.64
N ALA A 73 -1.30 -10.57 3.49
CA ALA A 73 -1.95 -11.81 3.08
C ALA A 73 -0.96 -12.93 2.77
N GLU A 74 0.17 -12.61 2.14
CA GLU A 74 1.26 -13.55 1.90
C GLU A 74 1.86 -14.06 3.21
N GLU A 75 2.15 -13.15 4.15
CA GLU A 75 2.66 -13.47 5.50
C GLU A 75 1.70 -14.36 6.30
N ALA A 76 0.40 -14.14 6.14
CA ALA A 76 -0.65 -14.96 6.73
C ALA A 76 -0.95 -16.26 5.96
N ALA A 77 -0.21 -16.55 4.89
CA ALA A 77 -0.42 -17.70 4.00
C ALA A 77 -1.85 -17.79 3.43
N LEU A 78 -2.51 -16.65 3.20
CA LEU A 78 -3.86 -16.57 2.65
C LEU A 78 -3.85 -16.60 1.12
N PHE A 79 -3.01 -15.78 0.49
CA PHE A 79 -2.77 -15.74 -0.95
C PHE A 79 -1.49 -14.95 -1.28
N SER A 80 -1.04 -15.04 -2.54
CA SER A 80 0.04 -14.22 -3.11
C SER A 80 -0.45 -13.51 -4.37
N PHE A 81 0.05 -12.30 -4.64
CA PHE A 81 -0.36 -11.44 -5.77
C PHE A 81 0.64 -11.48 -6.94
#